data_AF-A0A7C3V5W6-F1
#
_entry.id   AF-A0A7C3V5W6-F1
#
_cell.length_a   1.000
_cell.length_b   1.000
_cell.length_c   1.000
_cell.angle_alpha   90.00
_cell.angle_beta   90.00
_cell.angle_gamma   90.00
#
_symmetry.space_group_name_H-M   'P 1'
#
loop_
_entity.id
_entity.type
_entity.pdbx_description
1 polymer ?
#
loop_
_entity_poly.entity_id
_entity_poly.type
_entity_poly.pdbx_seq_one_letter_code
_entity_poly.pdbx_strand_id
1 'polypeptide(L)'
;MATVKKKRKTGRKTLAVYLAVLIILGAGGFFGYKYYRSEQEKIAQAKKAQEEAMKKQQAEEAARLALEKAKKEFAQLISEMRDALKHGNYALVRKLADQARALALKNKFETSEIDAIIHEMELAIASTRLKTLEAKASDVYAYGYVRTELKHIPRFEELARRWDALWKKTFANEYTVLLDLSQASADKASNAESPEINYALSKTYFTKALSLRKSHKLAPSVSREAEIAENQTRAFFTNIG
;
A
#
# COMPACT_ATOMS: atom_id res chain seq x y z
N MET A 1 -46.88 85.16 94.47
CA MET A 1 -45.84 84.94 93.43
C MET A 1 -45.88 83.46 93.03
N ALA A 2 -46.48 83.15 91.88
CA ALA A 2 -46.62 81.79 91.40
C ALA A 2 -45.69 81.57 90.19
N THR A 3 -44.72 80.68 90.32
CA THR A 3 -43.79 80.27 89.25
C THR A 3 -44.35 79.09 88.46
N VAL A 4 -44.50 79.30 87.15
CA VAL A 4 -44.87 78.32 86.13
C VAL A 4 -43.62 77.50 85.74
N LYS A 5 -43.66 76.16 85.86
CA LYS A 5 -42.65 75.25 85.27
C LYS A 5 -43.15 74.65 83.96
N LYS A 6 -42.43 74.94 82.85
CA LYS A 6 -42.69 74.48 81.48
C LYS A 6 -42.02 73.13 81.17
N LYS A 7 -42.81 72.26 80.51
CA LYS A 7 -42.55 71.14 79.56
C LYS A 7 -41.10 70.81 79.15
N ARG A 8 -40.80 69.50 79.08
CA ARG A 8 -40.02 68.86 77.98
C ARG A 8 -40.25 67.34 77.94
N LYS A 9 -40.97 66.83 76.92
CA LYS A 9 -41.11 65.39 76.63
C LYS A 9 -41.52 65.18 75.17
N THR A 10 -40.58 65.14 74.23
CA THR A 10 -40.81 64.65 72.85
C THR A 10 -39.47 64.53 72.10
N GLY A 11 -38.91 63.31 72.04
CA GLY A 11 -37.68 63.03 71.28
C GLY A 11 -37.43 61.55 70.95
N ARG A 12 -38.11 60.62 71.64
CA ARG A 12 -37.95 59.16 71.40
C ARG A 12 -38.74 58.60 70.20
N LYS A 13 -39.86 59.22 69.81
CA LYS A 13 -40.69 58.71 68.69
C LYS A 13 -40.09 59.00 67.31
N THR A 14 -39.45 60.14 67.13
CA THR A 14 -38.78 60.52 65.87
C THR A 14 -37.51 59.70 65.62
N LEU A 15 -36.74 59.38 66.67
CA LEU A 15 -35.53 58.55 66.54
C LEU A 15 -35.86 57.10 66.16
N ALA A 16 -36.94 56.53 66.71
CA ALA A 16 -37.40 55.17 66.38
C ALA A 16 -37.89 55.06 64.92
N VAL A 17 -38.55 56.10 64.41
CA VAL A 17 -38.98 56.17 63.00
C VAL A 17 -37.78 56.23 62.06
N TYR A 18 -36.76 57.04 62.37
CA TYR A 18 -35.53 57.09 61.57
C TYR A 18 -34.76 55.76 61.57
N LEU A 19 -34.69 55.07 62.72
CA LEU A 19 -34.06 53.74 62.80
C LEU A 19 -34.83 52.70 61.97
N ALA A 20 -36.16 52.70 62.04
CA ALA A 20 -36.99 51.79 61.25
C ALA A 20 -36.84 52.05 59.74
N VAL A 21 -36.77 53.32 59.33
CA VAL A 21 -36.52 53.71 57.93
C VAL A 21 -35.13 53.27 57.46
N LEU A 22 -34.09 53.43 58.29
CA LEU A 22 -32.74 52.95 57.99
C LEU A 22 -32.65 51.43 57.88
N ILE A 23 -33.37 50.68 58.72
CA ILE A 23 -33.43 49.21 58.65
C ILE A 23 -34.14 48.75 57.37
N ILE A 24 -35.25 49.41 56.99
CA ILE A 24 -35.99 49.09 55.76
C ILE A 24 -35.14 49.42 54.52
N LEU A 25 -34.46 50.57 54.51
CA LEU A 25 -33.56 50.96 53.42
C LEU A 25 -32.32 50.05 53.34
N GLY A 26 -31.74 49.66 54.48
CA GLY A 26 -30.62 48.72 54.53
C GLY A 26 -31.00 47.31 54.06
N ALA A 27 -32.16 46.81 54.49
CA ALA A 27 -32.68 45.51 54.05
C ALA A 27 -33.05 45.49 52.56
N GLY A 28 -33.68 46.57 52.07
CA GLY A 28 -33.99 46.75 50.65
C GLY A 28 -32.74 46.85 49.77
N GLY A 29 -31.72 47.60 50.22
CA GLY A 29 -30.44 47.70 49.53
C GLY A 29 -29.67 46.38 49.49
N PHE A 30 -29.67 45.60 50.59
CA PHE A 30 -29.00 44.31 50.65
C PHE A 30 -29.67 43.25 49.75
N PHE A 31 -31.01 43.18 49.77
CA PHE A 31 -31.75 42.27 48.88
C PHE A 31 -31.61 42.67 47.40
N GLY A 32 -31.67 43.96 47.09
CA GLY A 32 -31.45 44.48 45.74
C GLY A 32 -30.04 44.17 45.20
N TYR A 33 -29.01 44.36 46.03
CA TYR A 33 -27.62 44.03 45.66
C TYR A 33 -27.41 42.54 45.43
N LYS A 34 -27.98 41.68 46.30
CA LYS A 34 -27.91 40.22 46.15
C LYS A 34 -28.62 39.74 44.89
N TYR A 35 -29.79 40.29 44.58
CA TYR A 35 -30.54 39.96 43.35
C TYR A 35 -29.75 40.40 42.11
N TYR A 36 -29.23 41.63 42.10
CA TYR A 36 -28.44 42.17 40.98
C TYR A 36 -27.17 41.36 40.70
N ARG A 37 -26.46 40.94 41.75
CA ARG A 37 -25.27 40.08 41.63
C ARG A 37 -25.60 38.70 41.06
N SER A 38 -26.71 38.09 41.50
CA SER A 38 -27.17 36.80 40.97
C SER A 38 -27.57 36.89 39.49
N GLU A 39 -28.18 38.00 39.08
CA GLU A 39 -28.58 38.20 37.69
C GLU A 39 -27.36 38.51 36.80
N GLN A 40 -26.37 39.26 37.31
CA GLN A 40 -25.09 39.44 36.62
C GLN A 40 -24.31 38.13 36.46
N GLU A 41 -24.32 37.26 37.46
CA GLU A 41 -23.68 35.94 37.38
C GLU A 41 -24.35 35.05 36.33
N LYS A 42 -25.69 35.04 36.26
CA LYS A 42 -26.43 34.34 35.19
C LYS A 42 -26.12 34.90 33.80
N ILE A 43 -26.08 36.24 33.65
CA ILE A 43 -25.75 36.88 32.38
C ILE A 43 -24.30 36.56 31.98
N ALA A 44 -23.37 36.53 32.93
CA ALA A 44 -21.97 36.17 32.68
C ALA A 44 -21.81 34.68 32.30
N GLN A 45 -22.54 33.78 32.95
CA GLN A 45 -22.58 32.35 32.60
C GLN A 45 -23.22 32.13 31.22
N ALA A 46 -24.32 32.82 30.90
CA ALA A 46 -24.95 32.77 29.60
C ALA A 46 -24.01 33.28 28.48
N LYS A 47 -23.29 34.38 28.72
CA LYS A 47 -22.28 34.90 27.78
C LYS A 47 -21.11 33.91 27.58
N LYS A 48 -20.60 33.30 28.67
CA LYS A 48 -19.56 32.26 28.57
C LYS A 48 -20.04 31.02 27.82
N ALA A 49 -21.26 30.57 28.08
CA ALA A 49 -21.86 29.45 27.35
C ALA A 49 -22.07 29.77 25.87
N GLN A 50 -22.45 31.00 25.54
CA GLN A 50 -22.54 31.47 24.15
C GLN A 50 -21.17 31.55 23.47
N GLU A 51 -20.14 32.05 24.16
CA GLU A 51 -18.77 32.08 23.63
C GLU A 51 -18.20 30.68 23.43
N GLU A 52 -18.43 29.75 24.35
CA GLU A 52 -18.04 28.35 24.20
C GLU A 52 -18.81 27.65 23.06
N ALA A 53 -20.11 27.91 22.92
CA ALA A 53 -20.91 27.39 21.82
C ALA A 53 -20.43 27.93 20.46
N MET A 54 -20.16 29.24 20.36
CA MET A 54 -19.59 29.82 19.13
C MET A 54 -18.19 29.26 18.82
N LYS A 55 -17.32 29.09 19.82
CA LYS A 55 -16.00 28.48 19.62
C LYS A 55 -16.10 27.04 19.16
N LYS A 56 -17.03 26.26 19.70
CA LYS A 56 -17.31 24.88 19.24
C LYS A 56 -17.82 24.86 17.80
N GLN A 57 -18.78 25.71 17.46
CA GLN A 57 -19.30 25.82 16.09
C GLN A 57 -18.20 26.22 15.09
N GLN A 58 -17.39 27.23 15.42
CA GLN A 58 -16.26 27.64 14.58
C GLN A 58 -15.22 26.53 14.42
N ALA A 59 -14.94 25.76 15.48
CA ALA A 59 -14.03 24.62 15.42
C ALA A 59 -14.59 23.48 14.56
N GLU A 60 -15.89 23.19 14.64
CA GLU A 60 -16.57 22.18 13.81
C GLU A 60 -16.61 22.59 12.33
N GLU A 61 -16.92 23.85 12.03
CA GLU A 61 -16.88 24.39 10.66
C GLU A 61 -15.47 24.36 10.08
N ALA A 62 -14.46 24.78 10.85
CA ALA A 62 -13.07 24.71 10.43
C ALA A 62 -12.62 23.26 10.18
N ALA A 63 -13.04 22.32 11.03
CA ALA A 63 -12.76 20.90 10.85
C ALA A 63 -13.44 20.34 9.59
N ARG A 64 -14.69 20.72 9.32
CA ARG A 64 -15.40 20.35 8.08
C ARG A 64 -14.68 20.87 6.83
N LEU A 65 -14.32 22.16 6.82
CA LEU A 65 -13.60 22.77 5.71
C LEU A 65 -12.22 22.13 5.48
N ALA A 66 -11.50 21.81 6.56
CA ALA A 66 -10.22 21.11 6.46
C ALA A 66 -10.39 19.70 5.87
N LEU A 67 -11.43 18.97 6.28
CA LEU A 67 -11.73 17.64 5.78
C LEU A 67 -12.19 17.66 4.31
N GLU A 68 -12.98 18.66 3.90
CA GLU A 68 -13.34 18.82 2.48
C GLU A 68 -12.14 19.17 1.60
N LYS A 69 -11.23 20.03 2.07
CA LYS A 69 -9.98 20.32 1.37
C LYS A 69 -9.12 19.07 1.23
N ALA A 70 -8.94 18.31 2.32
CA ALA A 70 -8.21 17.05 2.30
C ALA A 70 -8.85 16.03 1.34
N LYS A 71 -10.18 15.95 1.26
CA LYS A 71 -10.88 15.10 0.29
C LYS A 71 -10.62 15.52 -1.15
N LYS A 72 -10.64 16.82 -1.45
CA LYS A 72 -10.34 17.34 -2.80
C LYS A 72 -8.89 17.06 -3.18
N GLU A 73 -7.95 17.31 -2.27
CA GLU A 73 -6.54 16.98 -2.46
C GLU A 73 -6.33 15.48 -2.69
N PHE A 74 -7.00 14.63 -1.91
CA PHE A 74 -6.96 13.18 -2.10
C PHE A 74 -7.48 12.76 -3.48
N ALA A 75 -8.67 13.24 -3.88
CA ALA A 75 -9.25 12.93 -5.18
C ALA A 75 -8.37 13.41 -6.33
N GLN A 76 -7.73 14.56 -6.17
CA GLN A 76 -6.78 15.08 -7.16
C GLN A 76 -5.55 14.17 -7.27
N LEU A 77 -4.96 13.72 -6.16
CA LEU A 77 -3.85 12.77 -6.17
C LEU A 77 -4.22 11.47 -6.88
N ILE A 78 -5.41 10.92 -6.62
CA ILE A 78 -5.91 9.71 -7.29
C ILE A 78 -6.07 9.95 -8.81
N SER A 79 -6.59 11.10 -9.22
CA SER A 79 -6.70 11.46 -10.64
C SER A 79 -5.32 11.55 -11.31
N GLU A 80 -4.38 12.25 -10.67
CA GLU A 80 -3.01 12.38 -11.16
C GLU A 80 -2.29 11.01 -11.24
N MET A 81 -2.56 10.11 -10.28
CA MET A 81 -2.06 8.73 -10.32
C MET A 81 -2.59 7.97 -11.54
N ARG A 82 -3.91 8.06 -11.82
CA ARG A 82 -4.51 7.40 -12.98
C ARG A 82 -3.96 7.95 -14.30
N ASP A 83 -3.77 9.26 -14.39
CA ASP A 83 -3.22 9.86 -15.59
C ASP A 83 -1.73 9.51 -15.76
N ALA A 84 -0.95 9.50 -14.68
CA ALA A 84 0.43 9.02 -14.72
C ALA A 84 0.52 7.54 -15.15
N LEU A 85 -0.41 6.69 -14.70
CA LEU A 85 -0.51 5.29 -15.10
C LEU A 85 -0.77 5.14 -16.61
N LYS A 86 -1.72 5.91 -17.16
CA LYS A 86 -2.02 5.91 -18.61
C LYS A 86 -0.81 6.29 -19.47
N HIS A 87 0.02 7.23 -18.99
CA HIS A 87 1.23 7.66 -19.68
C HIS A 87 2.45 6.76 -19.39
N GLY A 88 2.29 5.69 -18.60
CA GLY A 88 3.38 4.77 -18.25
C GLY A 88 4.42 5.34 -17.29
N ASN A 89 4.13 6.46 -16.60
CA ASN A 89 5.06 7.08 -15.66
C ASN A 89 4.96 6.43 -14.27
N TYR A 90 5.45 5.20 -14.16
CA TYR A 90 5.34 4.39 -12.94
C TYR A 90 6.10 4.96 -11.74
N ALA A 91 7.18 5.72 -11.97
CA ALA A 91 7.90 6.40 -10.90
C ALA A 91 7.04 7.48 -10.24
N LEU A 92 6.30 8.24 -11.06
CA LEU A 92 5.37 9.24 -10.56
C LEU A 92 4.18 8.61 -9.84
N VAL A 93 3.63 7.51 -10.37
CA VAL A 93 2.53 6.77 -9.70
C VAL A 93 2.93 6.36 -8.28
N ARG A 94 4.13 5.79 -8.08
CA ARG A 94 4.62 5.40 -6.74
C ARG A 94 4.74 6.60 -5.80
N LYS A 95 5.32 7.70 -6.28
CA LYS A 95 5.48 8.93 -5.49
C LYS A 95 4.13 9.51 -5.06
N LEU A 96 3.17 9.59 -5.98
CA LEU A 96 1.82 10.07 -5.70
C LEU A 96 1.07 9.13 -4.76
N ALA A 97 1.26 7.81 -4.88
CA ALA A 97 0.67 6.82 -3.99
C ALA A 97 1.18 6.98 -2.54
N ASP A 98 2.48 7.25 -2.34
CA ASP A 98 3.03 7.50 -1.01
C ASP A 98 2.44 8.78 -0.39
N GLN A 99 2.27 9.83 -1.19
CA GLN A 99 1.62 11.07 -0.76
C GLN A 99 0.14 10.85 -0.41
N ALA A 100 -0.58 10.11 -1.25
CA ALA A 100 -1.98 9.77 -1.03
C ALA A 100 -2.16 8.90 0.23
N ARG A 101 -1.27 7.92 0.47
CA ARG A 101 -1.27 7.09 1.69
C ARG A 101 -1.00 7.91 2.95
N ALA A 102 -0.05 8.85 2.90
CA ALA A 102 0.23 9.74 4.02
C ALA A 102 -0.99 10.62 4.36
N LEU A 103 -1.67 11.15 3.33
CA LEU A 103 -2.90 11.94 3.49
C LEU A 103 -4.05 11.08 4.03
N ALA A 104 -4.20 9.86 3.52
CA ALA A 104 -5.21 8.90 3.96
C ALA A 104 -5.01 8.50 5.43
N LEU A 105 -3.77 8.24 5.85
CA LEU A 105 -3.45 7.91 7.25
C LEU A 105 -3.81 9.06 8.20
N LYS A 106 -3.48 10.31 7.82
CA LYS A 106 -3.77 11.50 8.63
C LYS A 106 -5.27 11.75 8.80
N ASN A 107 -6.06 11.51 7.76
CA ASN A 107 -7.48 11.84 7.73
C ASN A 107 -8.41 10.60 7.84
N LYS A 108 -7.84 9.41 8.03
CA LYS A 108 -8.54 8.10 8.07
C LYS A 108 -9.37 7.83 6.81
N PHE A 109 -8.82 8.14 5.64
CA PHE A 109 -9.45 7.81 4.36
C PHE A 109 -9.16 6.36 3.95
N GLU A 110 -10.02 5.81 3.09
CA GLU A 110 -9.86 4.48 2.51
C GLU A 110 -8.70 4.45 1.50
N THR A 111 -7.93 3.36 1.47
CA THR A 111 -6.78 3.21 0.56
C THR A 111 -7.01 2.23 -0.59
N SER A 112 -8.20 1.64 -0.70
CA SER A 112 -8.53 0.62 -1.69
C SER A 112 -8.27 1.08 -3.13
N GLU A 113 -8.61 2.33 -3.47
CA GLU A 113 -8.34 2.89 -4.79
C GLU A 113 -6.84 3.06 -5.07
N ILE A 114 -6.05 3.44 -4.06
CA ILE A 114 -4.58 3.52 -4.20
C ILE A 114 -4.03 2.14 -4.49
N ASP A 115 -4.45 1.14 -3.71
CA ASP A 115 -3.97 -0.22 -3.81
C ASP A 115 -4.38 -0.86 -5.15
N ALA A 116 -5.58 -0.54 -5.65
CA ALA A 116 -6.03 -0.94 -6.99
C ALA A 116 -5.15 -0.34 -8.10
N ILE A 117 -4.84 0.96 -8.04
CA ILE A 117 -3.99 1.63 -9.05
C ILE A 117 -2.56 1.06 -9.02
N ILE A 118 -2.02 0.79 -7.81
CA ILE A 118 -0.72 0.17 -7.66
C ILE A 118 -0.71 -1.26 -8.23
N HIS A 119 -1.76 -2.05 -7.97
CA HIS A 119 -1.90 -3.39 -8.55
C HIS A 119 -1.92 -3.34 -10.08
N GLU A 120 -2.72 -2.45 -10.67
CA GLU A 120 -2.76 -2.25 -12.12
C GLU A 120 -1.39 -1.88 -12.71
N MET A 121 -0.65 -0.98 -12.04
CA MET A 121 0.71 -0.61 -12.40
C MET A 121 1.65 -1.83 -12.37
N GLU A 122 1.64 -2.60 -11.29
CA GLU A 122 2.51 -3.76 -11.13
C GLU A 122 2.19 -4.86 -12.15
N LEU A 123 0.92 -5.07 -12.44
CA LEU A 123 0.46 -5.99 -13.48
C LEU A 123 0.93 -5.56 -14.86
N ALA A 124 0.87 -4.25 -15.18
CA ALA A 124 1.37 -3.72 -16.45
C ALA A 124 2.90 -3.92 -16.59
N ILE A 125 3.66 -3.64 -15.53
CA ILE A 125 5.11 -3.87 -15.48
C ILE A 125 5.43 -5.35 -15.67
N ALA A 126 4.77 -6.22 -14.90
CA ALA A 126 4.97 -7.66 -14.95
C ALA A 126 4.63 -8.23 -16.33
N SER A 127 3.51 -7.82 -16.92
CA SER A 127 3.09 -8.26 -18.25
C SER A 127 4.10 -7.87 -19.33
N THR A 128 4.67 -6.66 -19.24
CA THR A 128 5.69 -6.16 -20.18
C THR A 128 7.00 -6.94 -20.05
N ARG A 129 7.48 -7.16 -18.82
CA ARG A 129 8.67 -7.98 -18.57
C ARG A 129 8.44 -9.41 -19.05
N LEU A 130 7.28 -9.99 -18.76
CA LEU A 130 6.93 -11.34 -19.19
C LEU A 130 6.92 -11.46 -20.72
N LYS A 131 6.34 -10.49 -21.44
CA LYS A 131 6.39 -10.44 -22.91
C LYS A 131 7.82 -10.41 -23.45
N THR A 132 8.70 -9.65 -22.80
CA THR A 132 10.12 -9.57 -23.19
C THR A 132 10.84 -10.91 -22.99
N LEU A 133 10.54 -11.61 -21.88
CA LEU A 133 11.10 -12.93 -21.62
C LEU A 133 10.52 -14.01 -22.54
N GLU A 134 9.23 -13.94 -22.88
CA GLU A 134 8.59 -14.82 -23.86
C GLU A 134 9.27 -14.71 -25.24
N ALA A 135 9.59 -13.49 -25.67
CA ALA A 135 10.33 -13.26 -26.90
C ALA A 135 11.74 -13.85 -26.84
N LYS A 136 12.48 -13.64 -25.74
CA LYS A 136 13.82 -14.24 -25.54
C LYS A 136 13.78 -15.77 -25.47
N ALA A 137 12.69 -16.36 -24.98
CA ALA A 137 12.52 -17.81 -24.92
C ALA A 137 12.31 -18.48 -26.30
N SER A 138 12.27 -17.71 -27.38
CA SER A 138 12.42 -18.25 -28.75
C SER A 138 13.84 -18.78 -28.99
N ASP A 139 14.85 -18.18 -28.36
CA ASP A 139 16.19 -18.73 -28.30
C ASP A 139 16.23 -19.86 -27.27
N VAL A 140 16.52 -21.06 -27.75
CA VAL A 140 16.56 -22.29 -26.96
C VAL A 140 17.73 -22.24 -25.97
N TYR A 141 18.82 -21.56 -26.28
CA TYR A 141 20.00 -21.43 -25.41
C TYR A 141 19.82 -20.40 -24.30
N ALA A 142 18.87 -19.48 -24.42
CA ALA A 142 18.58 -18.46 -23.41
C ALA A 142 17.81 -18.98 -22.17
N TYR A 143 17.55 -20.29 -22.08
CA TYR A 143 16.69 -20.88 -21.05
C TYR A 143 17.10 -20.52 -19.61
N GLY A 144 18.40 -20.49 -19.32
CA GLY A 144 18.93 -20.20 -17.98
C GLY A 144 18.70 -18.74 -17.57
N TYR A 145 18.92 -17.81 -18.51
CA TYR A 145 18.65 -16.39 -18.32
C TYR A 145 17.15 -16.16 -18.11
N VAL A 146 16.31 -16.70 -19.01
CA VAL A 146 14.85 -16.54 -18.93
C VAL A 146 14.31 -17.07 -17.61
N ARG A 147 14.75 -18.26 -17.17
CA ARG A 147 14.29 -18.87 -15.92
C ARG A 147 14.68 -18.04 -14.69
N THR A 148 15.88 -17.45 -14.70
CA THR A 148 16.36 -16.61 -13.60
C THR A 148 15.56 -15.32 -13.53
N GLU A 149 15.41 -14.61 -14.65
CA GLU A 149 14.64 -13.37 -14.71
C GLU A 149 13.15 -13.57 -14.38
N LEU A 150 12.58 -14.70 -14.77
CA LEU A 150 11.17 -15.01 -14.50
C LEU A 150 10.88 -15.11 -12.99
N LYS A 151 11.84 -15.53 -12.17
CA LYS A 151 11.70 -15.56 -10.69
C LYS A 151 11.56 -14.17 -10.08
N HIS A 152 12.04 -13.13 -10.77
CA HIS A 152 11.92 -11.74 -10.33
C HIS A 152 10.60 -11.08 -10.75
N ILE A 153 9.71 -11.83 -11.41
CA ILE A 153 8.37 -11.38 -11.77
C ILE A 153 7.38 -12.09 -10.82
N PRO A 154 6.64 -11.35 -9.98
CA PRO A 154 5.61 -11.92 -9.14
C PRO A 154 4.56 -12.68 -9.96
N ARG A 155 4.08 -13.80 -9.41
CA ARG A 155 3.06 -14.63 -10.04
C ARG A 155 1.67 -14.08 -9.70
N PHE A 156 1.26 -13.06 -10.41
CA PHE A 156 -0.11 -12.52 -10.37
C PHE A 156 -1.11 -13.53 -10.96
N GLU A 157 -2.32 -13.60 -10.42
CA GLU A 157 -3.34 -14.57 -10.87
C GLU A 157 -3.69 -14.37 -12.36
N GLU A 158 -3.78 -13.11 -12.79
CA GLU A 158 -4.09 -12.68 -14.16
C GLU A 158 -2.98 -13.09 -15.15
N LEU A 159 -1.75 -13.25 -14.68
CA LEU A 159 -0.58 -13.63 -15.49
C LEU A 159 -0.11 -15.06 -15.23
N ALA A 160 -0.69 -15.77 -14.26
CA ALA A 160 -0.22 -17.06 -13.77
C ALA A 160 -0.10 -18.09 -14.90
N ARG A 161 -1.08 -18.16 -15.80
CA ARG A 161 -1.05 -19.08 -16.94
C ARG A 161 0.15 -18.82 -17.86
N ARG A 162 0.43 -17.56 -18.19
CA ARG A 162 1.57 -17.18 -19.04
C ARG A 162 2.89 -17.44 -18.34
N TRP A 163 2.97 -17.07 -17.06
CA TRP A 163 4.14 -17.33 -16.21
C TRP A 163 4.45 -18.82 -16.15
N ASP A 164 3.47 -19.67 -15.87
CA ASP A 164 3.63 -21.12 -15.75
C ASP A 164 4.01 -21.76 -17.10
N ALA A 165 3.43 -21.28 -18.19
CA ALA A 165 3.77 -21.73 -19.53
C ALA A 165 5.22 -21.41 -19.88
N LEU A 166 5.67 -20.19 -19.60
CA LEU A 166 7.06 -19.78 -19.83
C LEU A 166 8.01 -20.56 -18.92
N TRP A 167 7.65 -20.76 -17.65
CA TRP A 167 8.43 -21.57 -16.71
C TRP A 167 8.65 -22.98 -17.25
N LYS A 168 7.58 -23.67 -17.65
CA LYS A 168 7.67 -25.00 -18.30
C LYS A 168 8.50 -24.96 -19.58
N LYS A 169 8.33 -23.94 -20.42
CA LYS A 169 9.09 -23.77 -21.66
C LYS A 169 10.60 -23.68 -21.40
N THR A 170 11.04 -23.06 -20.31
CA THR A 170 12.49 -23.03 -19.99
C THR A 170 13.07 -24.43 -19.77
N PHE A 171 12.31 -25.39 -19.21
CA PHE A 171 12.78 -26.77 -19.05
C PHE A 171 12.72 -27.54 -20.36
N ALA A 172 11.72 -27.28 -21.19
CA ALA A 172 11.66 -27.84 -22.54
C ALA A 172 12.86 -27.39 -23.38
N ASN A 173 13.20 -26.11 -23.34
CA ASN A 173 14.37 -25.57 -24.03
C ASN A 173 15.68 -26.18 -23.50
N GLU A 174 15.85 -26.27 -22.16
CA GLU A 174 17.03 -26.92 -21.56
C GLU A 174 17.17 -28.38 -22.00
N TYR A 175 16.07 -29.13 -22.04
CA TYR A 175 16.05 -30.49 -22.56
C TYR A 175 16.54 -30.54 -24.02
N THR A 176 16.05 -29.65 -24.89
CA THR A 176 16.51 -29.57 -26.28
C THR A 176 18.01 -29.26 -26.38
N VAL A 177 18.51 -28.27 -25.62
CA VAL A 177 19.95 -27.96 -25.60
C VAL A 177 20.79 -29.17 -25.17
N LEU A 178 20.36 -29.89 -24.14
CA LEU A 178 21.09 -31.07 -23.67
C LEU A 178 21.11 -32.19 -24.73
N LEU A 179 20.04 -32.35 -25.51
CA LEU A 179 20.03 -33.27 -26.64
C LEU A 179 20.98 -32.79 -27.75
N ASP A 180 20.99 -31.49 -28.10
CA ASP A 180 21.91 -30.91 -29.08
C ASP A 180 23.37 -31.18 -28.69
N LEU A 181 23.74 -30.87 -27.44
CA LEU A 181 25.09 -31.09 -26.91
C LEU A 181 25.46 -32.57 -26.87
N SER A 182 24.51 -33.41 -26.48
CA SER A 182 24.71 -34.86 -26.46
C SER A 182 24.98 -35.41 -27.86
N GLN A 183 24.20 -34.98 -28.85
CA GLN A 183 24.32 -35.43 -30.24
C GLN A 183 25.64 -34.95 -30.84
N ALA A 184 25.95 -33.66 -30.73
CA ALA A 184 27.20 -33.10 -31.23
C ALA A 184 28.44 -33.80 -30.62
N SER A 185 28.38 -34.17 -29.34
CA SER A 185 29.46 -34.93 -28.69
C SER A 185 29.52 -36.38 -29.16
N ALA A 186 28.37 -37.04 -29.41
CA ALA A 186 28.34 -38.40 -29.95
C ALA A 186 28.93 -38.47 -31.37
N ASP A 187 28.62 -37.47 -32.19
CA ASP A 187 29.11 -37.39 -33.57
C ASP A 187 30.63 -37.17 -33.59
N LYS A 188 31.16 -36.28 -32.75
CA LYS A 188 32.62 -36.11 -32.57
C LYS A 188 33.30 -37.39 -32.12
N ALA A 189 32.71 -38.10 -31.15
CA ALA A 189 33.24 -39.39 -30.70
C ALA A 189 33.22 -40.45 -31.81
N SER A 190 32.19 -40.47 -32.65
CA SER A 190 32.07 -41.37 -33.81
C SER A 190 33.09 -41.06 -34.91
N ASN A 191 33.55 -39.81 -35.00
CA ASN A 191 34.58 -39.37 -35.94
C ASN A 191 36.01 -39.44 -35.38
N ALA A 192 36.22 -40.15 -34.26
CA ALA A 192 37.51 -40.30 -33.58
C ALA A 192 38.15 -38.99 -33.08
N GLU A 193 37.38 -37.90 -32.93
CA GLU A 193 37.85 -36.67 -32.29
C GLU A 193 37.78 -36.85 -30.77
N SER A 194 38.92 -37.03 -30.09
CA SER A 194 38.99 -37.21 -28.62
C SER A 194 37.88 -38.15 -28.10
N PRO A 195 37.82 -39.41 -28.61
CA PRO A 195 36.61 -40.24 -28.57
C PRO A 195 36.14 -40.54 -27.14
N GLU A 196 37.05 -40.85 -26.22
CA GLU A 196 36.73 -41.10 -24.81
C GLU A 196 36.04 -39.90 -24.13
N ILE A 197 36.58 -38.69 -24.33
CA ILE A 197 36.08 -37.46 -23.73
C ILE A 197 34.68 -37.14 -24.29
N ASN A 198 34.56 -37.17 -25.62
CA ASN A 198 33.31 -36.83 -26.28
C ASN A 198 32.19 -37.86 -26.04
N TYR A 199 32.54 -39.15 -25.90
CA TYR A 199 31.59 -40.18 -25.46
C TYR A 199 31.11 -39.93 -24.03
N ALA A 200 32.02 -39.65 -23.08
CA ALA A 200 31.66 -39.36 -21.69
C ALA A 200 30.79 -38.10 -21.57
N LEU A 201 31.11 -37.05 -22.32
CA LEU A 201 30.29 -35.82 -22.40
C LEU A 201 28.90 -36.13 -22.98
N SER A 202 28.83 -36.86 -24.09
CA SER A 202 27.56 -37.26 -24.70
C SER A 202 26.67 -38.00 -23.71
N LYS A 203 27.20 -39.03 -23.04
CA LYS A 203 26.49 -39.77 -21.99
C LYS A 203 25.97 -38.83 -20.89
N THR A 204 26.82 -37.94 -20.40
CA THR A 204 26.48 -37.01 -19.32
C THR A 204 25.33 -36.10 -19.69
N TYR A 205 25.38 -35.46 -20.88
CA TYR A 205 24.31 -34.59 -21.35
C TYR A 205 23.01 -35.37 -21.59
N PHE A 206 23.10 -36.56 -22.20
CA PHE A 206 21.94 -37.40 -22.45
C PHE A 206 21.23 -37.83 -21.16
N THR A 207 21.99 -38.30 -20.16
CA THR A 207 21.43 -38.68 -18.85
C THR A 207 20.76 -37.49 -18.16
N LYS A 208 21.37 -36.29 -18.22
CA LYS A 208 20.75 -35.07 -17.70
C LYS A 208 19.45 -34.75 -18.43
N ALA A 209 19.42 -34.84 -19.77
CA ALA A 209 18.21 -34.60 -20.56
C ALA A 209 17.07 -35.55 -20.16
N LEU A 210 17.36 -36.85 -20.02
CA LEU A 210 16.37 -37.86 -19.61
C LEU A 210 15.86 -37.64 -18.19
N SER A 211 16.75 -37.25 -17.26
CA SER A 211 16.36 -36.90 -15.89
C SER A 211 15.43 -35.69 -15.86
N LEU A 212 15.78 -34.64 -16.61
CA LEU A 212 14.97 -33.42 -16.74
C LEU A 212 13.60 -33.70 -17.35
N ARG A 213 13.55 -34.55 -18.38
CA ARG A 213 12.29 -35.00 -18.99
C ARG A 213 11.39 -35.68 -17.97
N LYS A 214 11.94 -36.58 -17.15
CA LYS A 214 11.18 -37.31 -16.12
C LYS A 214 10.69 -36.37 -15.01
N SER A 215 11.56 -35.51 -14.48
CA SER A 215 11.20 -34.62 -13.37
C SER A 215 10.15 -33.58 -13.76
N HIS A 216 10.20 -33.07 -14.99
CA HIS A 216 9.28 -32.04 -15.47
C HIS A 216 8.17 -32.55 -16.41
N LYS A 217 8.07 -33.87 -16.60
CA LYS A 217 7.09 -34.53 -17.48
C LYS A 217 7.07 -33.93 -18.90
N LEU A 218 8.26 -33.71 -19.46
CA LEU A 218 8.42 -33.14 -20.80
C LEU A 218 8.07 -34.17 -21.88
N ALA A 219 7.61 -33.70 -23.04
CA ALA A 219 7.36 -34.57 -24.18
C ALA A 219 8.69 -35.14 -24.72
N PRO A 220 8.80 -36.47 -24.91
CA PRO A 220 10.02 -37.07 -25.44
C PRO A 220 10.19 -36.78 -26.94
N SER A 221 11.42 -36.47 -27.35
CA SER A 221 11.83 -36.52 -28.75
C SER A 221 12.31 -37.93 -29.10
N VAL A 222 11.37 -38.87 -29.26
CA VAL A 222 11.65 -40.32 -29.35
C VAL A 222 12.70 -40.65 -30.42
N SER A 223 12.52 -40.12 -31.64
CA SER A 223 13.46 -40.34 -32.75
C SER A 223 14.87 -39.86 -32.40
N ARG A 224 14.98 -38.69 -31.79
CA ARG A 224 16.25 -38.06 -31.47
C ARG A 224 16.96 -38.72 -30.30
N GLU A 225 16.21 -39.11 -29.27
CA GLU A 225 16.75 -39.90 -28.16
C GLU A 225 17.31 -41.25 -28.65
N ALA A 226 16.63 -41.90 -29.59
CA ALA A 226 17.10 -43.16 -30.19
C ALA A 226 18.38 -42.97 -31.02
N GLU A 227 18.42 -41.95 -31.87
CA GLU A 227 19.59 -41.63 -32.71
C GLU A 227 20.84 -41.36 -31.86
N ILE A 228 20.70 -40.56 -30.80
CA ILE A 228 21.82 -40.28 -29.88
C ILE A 228 22.32 -41.58 -29.22
N ALA A 229 21.42 -42.45 -28.78
CA ALA A 229 21.79 -43.72 -28.16
C ALA A 229 22.51 -44.66 -29.15
N GLU A 230 22.07 -44.68 -30.41
CA GLU A 230 22.72 -45.43 -31.47
C GLU A 230 24.12 -44.89 -31.76
N ASN A 231 24.27 -43.57 -31.95
CA ASN A 231 25.57 -42.94 -32.20
C ASN A 231 26.55 -43.14 -31.04
N GLN A 232 26.07 -43.08 -29.79
CA GLN A 232 26.89 -43.42 -28.62
C GLN A 232 27.37 -44.87 -28.65
N THR A 233 26.48 -45.80 -29.02
CA THR A 233 26.81 -47.23 -29.12
C THR A 233 27.85 -47.46 -30.21
N ARG A 234 27.66 -46.83 -31.38
CA ARG A 234 28.60 -46.88 -32.50
C ARG A 234 29.96 -46.34 -32.10
N ALA A 235 30.03 -45.12 -31.57
CA ALA A 235 31.27 -44.48 -31.12
C ALA A 235 32.05 -45.36 -30.13
N PHE A 236 31.36 -46.03 -29.22
CA PHE A 236 31.98 -46.94 -28.26
C PHE A 236 32.66 -48.12 -28.96
N PHE A 237 31.96 -48.84 -29.84
CA PHE A 237 32.51 -50.04 -30.48
C PHE A 237 33.49 -49.76 -31.62
N THR A 238 33.48 -48.55 -32.21
CA THR A 238 34.38 -48.24 -33.32
C THR A 238 35.66 -47.54 -32.89
N ASN A 239 35.62 -46.70 -31.84
CA ASN A 239 36.72 -45.77 -31.53
C ASN A 239 37.20 -45.82 -30.08
N ILE A 240 36.61 -46.65 -29.20
CA ILE A 240 36.93 -46.69 -27.76
C ILE A 240 37.21 -48.12 -27.28
N GLY A 241 36.24 -49.02 -27.48
CA GLY A 241 36.30 -50.44 -27.07
C GLY A 241 37.10 -51.28 -28.06
#